data_AF-A0A1C2GFQ0-F1
#
_entry.id   AF-A0A1C2GFQ0-F1
#
_cell.length_a   1.000
_cell.length_b   1.000
_cell.length_c   1.000
_cell.angle_alpha   90.00
_cell.angle_beta   90.00
_cell.angle_gamma   90.00
#
_symmetry.space_group_name_H-M   'P 1'
#
loop_
_entity.id
_entity.type
_entity.pdbx_description
1 polymer ?
#
loop_
_entity_poly.entity_id
_entity_poly.type
_entity_poly.pdbx_seq_one_letter_code
_entity_poly.pdbx_strand_id
1 'polypeptide(L)'
;MTYPEFRKLNFKILYAKKWVVIISAFAVLFILASIIMNMVHYYTILDSDYYSFGVILVTMAITLPVTILLIAKRSFKSNLMVQELIAYEFSDEGVKVKGESFSSDYKWSKLHKVAITNDWLLLYPSKMLAIFVKTNEVSAENLEQLKHLFKAQGIKIQQIK
;
A
#
# COMPACT_ATOMS: atom_id res chain seq x y z
N MET A 1 4.81 -1.69 -15.27
CA MET A 1 3.92 -2.41 -14.30
C MET A 1 2.48 -2.37 -14.80
N THR A 2 1.68 -3.43 -14.61
CA THR A 2 0.27 -3.42 -15.05
C THR A 2 -0.69 -2.85 -13.98
N TYR A 3 -1.86 -2.35 -14.39
CA TYR A 3 -2.86 -1.81 -13.46
C TYR A 3 -3.38 -2.82 -12.42
N PRO A 4 -3.69 -4.09 -12.77
CA PRO A 4 -4.12 -5.08 -11.79
C PRO A 4 -3.06 -5.35 -10.71
N GLU A 5 -1.78 -5.40 -11.11
CA GLU A 5 -0.65 -5.55 -10.19
C GLU A 5 -0.53 -4.35 -9.26
N PHE A 6 -0.59 -3.14 -9.81
CA PHE A 6 -0.53 -1.91 -9.03
C PHE A 6 -1.66 -1.83 -8.00
N ARG A 7 -2.89 -2.18 -8.40
CA ARG A 7 -4.05 -2.24 -7.50
C ARG A 7 -3.84 -3.26 -6.38
N LYS A 8 -3.37 -4.47 -6.71
CA LYS A 8 -3.12 -5.54 -5.74
C LYS A 8 -2.05 -5.13 -4.72
N LEU A 9 -0.98 -4.48 -5.19
CA LEU A 9 0.10 -3.99 -4.33
C LEU A 9 -0.36 -2.89 -3.38
N ASN A 10 -1.07 -1.88 -3.89
CA ASN A 10 -1.62 -0.81 -3.05
C ASN A 10 -2.60 -1.35 -2.01
N PHE A 11 -3.42 -2.35 -2.38
CA PHE A 11 -4.31 -3.01 -1.44
C PHE A 11 -3.55 -3.76 -0.34
N LYS A 12 -2.49 -4.51 -0.68
CA LYS A 12 -1.60 -5.16 0.31
C LYS A 12 -1.00 -4.12 1.28
N ILE A 13 -0.44 -3.02 0.74
CA ILE A 13 0.16 -1.95 1.56
C ILE A 13 -0.88 -1.28 2.47
N LEU A 14 -2.11 -1.11 1.99
CA LEU A 14 -3.19 -0.53 2.76
C LEU A 14 -3.56 -1.42 3.96
N TYR A 15 -3.81 -2.70 3.73
CA TYR A 15 -4.24 -3.66 4.76
C TYR A 15 -3.10 -4.19 5.63
N ALA A 16 -1.85 -3.94 5.27
CA ALA A 16 -0.70 -4.14 6.18
C ALA A 16 -0.76 -3.22 7.42
N LYS A 17 -1.52 -2.12 7.35
CA LYS A 17 -1.69 -1.21 8.48
C LYS A 17 -2.77 -1.76 9.42
N LYS A 18 -2.35 -2.19 10.63
CA LYS A 18 -3.24 -2.78 11.66
C LYS A 18 -4.50 -1.94 11.93
N TRP A 19 -4.39 -0.61 11.95
CA TRP A 19 -5.53 0.27 12.19
C TRP A 19 -6.60 0.18 11.09
N VAL A 20 -6.21 -0.03 9.83
CA VAL A 20 -7.16 -0.20 8.70
C VAL A 20 -7.95 -1.48 8.88
N VAL A 21 -7.27 -2.56 9.27
CA VAL A 21 -7.91 -3.86 9.57
C VAL A 21 -8.89 -3.72 10.73
N ILE A 22 -8.48 -3.04 11.82
CA ILE A 22 -9.34 -2.81 12.98
C ILE A 22 -10.58 -2.01 12.61
N ILE A 23 -10.43 -0.86 11.92
CA ILE A 23 -11.58 -0.04 11.50
C ILE A 23 -12.51 -0.83 10.57
N SER A 24 -11.95 -1.60 9.64
CA SER A 24 -12.74 -2.43 8.72
C SER A 24 -13.51 -3.51 9.47
N ALA A 25 -12.89 -4.17 10.45
CA ALA A 25 -13.55 -5.19 11.29
C ALA A 25 -14.66 -4.59 12.16
N PHE A 26 -14.40 -3.46 12.80
CA PHE A 26 -15.40 -2.72 13.59
C PHE A 26 -16.61 -2.33 12.72
N ALA A 27 -16.37 -1.88 11.49
CA ALA A 27 -17.45 -1.52 10.58
C ALA A 27 -18.32 -2.72 10.19
N VAL A 28 -17.70 -3.87 9.88
CA VAL A 28 -18.44 -5.10 9.56
C VAL A 28 -19.25 -5.56 10.77
N LEU A 29 -18.65 -5.58 11.96
CA LEU A 29 -19.37 -5.93 13.20
C LEU A 29 -20.54 -4.98 13.47
N PHE A 30 -20.36 -3.68 13.22
CA PHE A 30 -21.41 -2.69 13.39
C PHE A 30 -22.57 -2.90 12.41
N ILE A 31 -22.28 -3.22 11.14
CA ILE A 31 -23.30 -3.56 10.14
C ILE A 31 -24.09 -4.79 10.59
N LEU A 32 -23.41 -5.85 11.02
CA LEU A 32 -24.06 -7.07 11.49
C LEU A 32 -24.93 -6.82 12.72
N ALA A 33 -24.43 -6.06 13.70
CA ALA A 33 -25.20 -5.67 14.88
C ALA A 33 -26.44 -4.84 14.48
N SER A 34 -26.31 -3.93 13.52
CA SER A 34 -27.43 -3.12 13.04
C SER A 34 -28.52 -3.97 12.38
N ILE A 35 -28.13 -4.97 11.57
CA ILE A 35 -29.06 -5.91 10.93
C ILE A 35 -29.77 -6.75 11.99
N ILE A 36 -29.05 -7.29 12.98
CA ILE A 36 -29.62 -8.12 14.05
C ILE A 36 -30.60 -7.30 14.89
N MET A 37 -30.23 -6.07 15.29
CA MET A 37 -31.11 -5.19 16.05
C MET A 37 -32.38 -4.85 15.27
N ASN A 38 -32.28 -4.60 13.96
CA ASN A 38 -33.44 -4.37 13.10
C ASN A 38 -34.35 -5.61 13.00
N MET A 39 -33.78 -6.82 12.95
CA MET A 39 -34.55 -8.07 12.91
C MET A 39 -35.27 -8.38 14.24
N VAL A 40 -34.64 -8.06 15.38
CA VAL A 40 -35.21 -8.30 16.72
C VAL A 40 -36.28 -7.25 17.07
N HIS A 41 -36.15 -6.03 16.56
CA HIS A 41 -37.11 -4.94 16.79
C HIS A 41 -38.03 -4.75 15.57
N TYR A 42 -38.98 -5.66 15.40
CA TYR A 42 -39.88 -5.69 14.24
C TYR A 42 -40.87 -4.50 14.15
N TYR A 43 -41.03 -3.64 15.18
CA TYR A 43 -42.06 -2.58 15.14
C TYR A 43 -41.81 -1.27 15.89
N THR A 44 -40.60 -0.97 16.36
CA THR A 44 -40.33 0.34 16.98
C THR A 44 -39.41 1.12 16.07
N ILE A 45 -40.01 2.11 15.40
CA ILE A 45 -39.35 3.11 14.58
C ILE A 45 -38.25 3.74 15.43
N LEU A 46 -37.02 3.27 15.17
CA LEU A 46 -35.76 4.00 15.21
C LEU A 46 -35.72 5.14 16.24
N ASP A 47 -35.14 4.89 17.41
CA ASP A 47 -34.45 5.96 18.12
C ASP A 47 -33.40 6.52 17.14
N SER A 48 -33.72 7.70 16.60
CA SER A 48 -33.07 8.38 15.47
C SER A 48 -31.54 8.41 15.59
N ASP A 49 -31.04 8.56 16.81
CA ASP A 49 -29.62 8.85 17.05
C ASP A 49 -28.69 7.66 16.83
N TYR A 50 -29.12 6.44 17.18
CA TYR A 50 -28.28 5.23 17.01
C TYR A 50 -28.10 4.86 15.54
N TYR A 51 -29.15 5.04 14.73
CA TYR A 51 -29.09 4.80 13.30
C TYR A 51 -28.15 5.80 12.60
N SER A 52 -28.22 7.09 12.97
CA SER A 52 -27.35 8.12 12.43
C SER A 52 -25.88 7.86 12.72
N PHE A 53 -25.51 7.48 13.94
CA PHE A 53 -24.12 7.11 14.28
C PHE A 53 -23.63 5.91 13.46
N GLY A 54 -24.49 4.92 13.27
CA GLY A 54 -24.17 3.74 12.49
C GLY A 54 -23.91 4.01 11.03
N VAL A 55 -24.78 4.80 10.40
CA VAL A 55 -24.61 5.21 9.01
C VAL A 55 -23.29 5.96 8.81
N ILE A 56 -22.90 6.83 9.75
CA ILE A 56 -21.63 7.57 9.67
C ILE A 56 -20.43 6.62 9.75
N LEU A 57 -20.41 5.68 10.68
CA LEU A 57 -19.31 4.71 10.84
C LEU A 57 -19.16 3.81 9.61
N VAL A 58 -20.27 3.30 9.08
CA VAL A 58 -20.27 2.48 7.86
C VAL A 58 -19.80 3.29 6.66
N THR A 59 -20.27 4.53 6.53
CA THR A 59 -19.84 5.43 5.46
C THR A 59 -18.34 5.70 5.55
N MET A 60 -17.80 5.99 6.74
CA MET A 60 -16.34 6.17 6.92
C MET A 60 -15.54 4.93 6.55
N ALA A 61 -16.01 3.75 6.97
CA ALA A 61 -15.31 2.50 6.73
C ALA A 61 -15.30 2.08 5.26
N ILE A 62 -16.32 2.44 4.48
CA ILE A 62 -16.37 2.19 3.04
C ILE A 62 -15.63 3.28 2.27
N THR A 63 -15.80 4.55 2.63
CA THR A 63 -15.20 5.68 1.90
C THR A 63 -13.67 5.67 1.97
N LEU A 64 -13.06 5.26 3.07
CA LEU A 64 -11.60 5.15 3.20
C LEU A 64 -10.95 4.20 2.16
N PRO A 65 -11.28 2.90 2.10
CA PRO A 65 -10.70 2.01 1.11
C PRO A 65 -11.09 2.41 -0.32
N VAL A 66 -12.33 2.88 -0.54
CA VAL A 66 -12.79 3.32 -1.86
C VAL A 66 -11.98 4.54 -2.35
N THR A 67 -11.79 5.56 -1.52
CA THR A 67 -11.01 6.75 -1.89
C THR A 67 -9.57 6.41 -2.19
N ILE A 68 -8.94 5.53 -1.42
CA ILE A 68 -7.55 5.07 -1.68
C ILE A 68 -7.46 4.33 -3.01
N LEU A 69 -8.42 3.46 -3.33
CA LEU A 69 -8.46 2.77 -4.62
C LEU A 69 -8.72 3.72 -5.79
N LEU A 70 -9.58 4.73 -5.60
CA LEU A 70 -9.83 5.76 -6.62
C LEU A 70 -8.60 6.65 -6.86
N ILE A 71 -7.90 7.04 -5.79
CA ILE A 71 -6.65 7.80 -5.86
C ILE A 71 -5.58 6.96 -6.54
N ALA A 72 -5.43 5.68 -6.17
CA ALA A 72 -4.49 4.78 -6.83
C ALA A 72 -4.82 4.65 -8.34
N LYS A 73 -6.09 4.49 -8.71
CA LYS A 73 -6.50 4.44 -10.12
C LYS A 73 -6.17 5.73 -10.87
N ARG A 74 -6.44 6.88 -10.28
CA ARG A 74 -6.10 8.19 -10.88
C ARG A 74 -4.59 8.35 -11.02
N SER A 75 -3.84 8.07 -9.95
CA SER A 75 -2.38 8.16 -9.92
C SER A 75 -1.72 7.24 -10.95
N PHE A 76 -2.20 6.00 -11.10
CA PHE A 76 -1.70 5.10 -12.12
C PHE A 76 -1.95 5.66 -13.53
N LYS A 77 -3.17 6.17 -13.80
CA LYS A 77 -3.51 6.72 -15.12
C LYS A 77 -2.75 8.01 -15.46
N SER A 78 -2.53 8.87 -14.48
CA SER A 78 -1.91 10.18 -14.71
C SER A 78 -0.38 10.14 -14.64
N ASN A 79 0.21 9.11 -14.05
CA ASN A 79 1.66 9.01 -13.87
C ASN A 79 2.26 8.02 -14.88
N LEU A 80 2.79 8.57 -15.98
CA LEU A 80 3.48 7.79 -17.01
C LEU A 80 4.70 7.04 -16.46
N MET A 81 5.41 7.60 -15.47
CA MET A 81 6.59 6.97 -14.86
C MET A 81 6.30 5.58 -14.29
N VAL A 82 5.07 5.34 -13.80
CA VAL A 82 4.65 4.06 -13.20
C VAL A 82 4.29 3.02 -14.27
N GLN A 83 3.97 3.49 -15.48
CA GLN A 83 3.59 2.67 -16.63
C GLN A 83 4.81 2.30 -17.50
N GLU A 84 5.85 3.15 -17.50
CA GLU A 84 7.10 2.96 -18.23
C GLU A 84 7.89 1.72 -17.78
N LEU A 85 8.76 1.25 -18.67
CA LEU A 85 9.76 0.23 -18.34
C LEU A 85 10.90 0.91 -17.59
N ILE A 86 11.19 0.41 -16.38
CA ILE A 86 12.14 1.04 -15.47
C ILE A 86 13.38 0.17 -15.35
N ALA A 87 14.54 0.72 -15.71
CA ALA A 87 15.84 0.12 -15.46
C ALA A 87 16.38 0.56 -14.09
N TYR A 88 16.94 -0.40 -13.36
CA TYR A 88 17.51 -0.21 -12.04
C TYR A 88 19.00 -0.56 -12.06
N GLU A 89 19.83 0.38 -11.60
CA GLU A 89 21.26 0.13 -11.37
C GLU A 89 21.54 0.33 -9.89
N PHE A 90 21.97 -0.74 -9.21
CA PHE A 90 22.31 -0.74 -7.81
C PHE A 90 23.82 -0.62 -7.65
N SER A 91 24.27 0.28 -6.77
CA SER A 91 25.67 0.47 -6.43
C SER A 91 25.86 0.56 -4.91
N ASP A 92 27.12 0.66 -4.47
CA ASP A 92 27.44 0.85 -3.06
C ASP A 92 26.96 2.20 -2.50
N GLU A 93 26.71 3.19 -3.36
CA GLU A 93 26.32 4.54 -2.97
C GLU A 93 24.80 4.75 -2.97
N GLY A 94 24.09 4.03 -3.84
CA GLY A 94 22.67 4.23 -4.04
C GLY A 94 22.04 3.36 -5.12
N VAL A 95 20.86 3.78 -5.55
CA VAL A 95 20.13 3.22 -6.68
C VAL A 95 19.84 4.30 -7.71
N LYS A 96 20.22 4.03 -8.96
CA LYS A 96 19.77 4.78 -10.13
C LYS A 96 18.53 4.12 -10.71
N VAL A 97 17.54 4.95 -10.98
CA VAL A 97 16.26 4.55 -11.55
C VAL A 97 16.08 5.32 -12.84
N LYS A 98 16.00 4.62 -13.96
CA LYS A 98 15.87 5.23 -15.29
C LYS A 98 14.63 4.68 -15.98
N GLY A 99 13.67 5.56 -16.25
CA GLY A 99 12.56 5.31 -17.16
C GLY A 99 12.81 5.94 -18.52
N GLU A 100 11.80 5.89 -19.38
CA GLU A 100 11.86 6.51 -20.71
C GLU A 100 11.84 8.04 -20.60
N SER A 101 11.06 8.58 -19.66
CA SER A 101 10.88 10.02 -19.47
C SER A 101 11.68 10.61 -18.31
N PHE A 102 12.33 9.78 -17.50
CA PHE A 102 13.00 10.23 -16.27
C PHE A 102 14.27 9.46 -15.94
N SER A 103 15.15 10.13 -15.20
CA SER A 103 16.32 9.52 -14.56
C SER A 103 16.44 10.10 -13.16
N SER A 104 16.59 9.26 -12.15
CA SER A 104 16.65 9.66 -10.75
C SER A 104 17.69 8.84 -10.00
N ASP A 105 18.41 9.50 -9.10
CA ASP A 105 19.52 8.91 -8.37
C ASP A 105 19.26 9.05 -6.86
N TYR A 106 19.21 7.92 -6.16
CA TYR A 106 18.83 7.87 -4.75
C TYR A 106 19.94 7.25 -3.91
N LYS A 107 20.57 8.07 -3.06
CA LYS A 107 21.59 7.61 -2.11
C LYS A 107 20.96 6.78 -1.00
N TRP A 108 21.63 5.71 -0.59
CA TRP A 108 21.20 4.84 0.51
C TRP A 108 20.97 5.61 1.81
N SER A 109 21.86 6.54 2.13
CA SER A 109 21.79 7.40 3.33
C SER A 109 20.57 8.33 3.37
N LYS A 110 19.91 8.56 2.22
CA LYS A 110 18.70 9.39 2.12
C LYS A 110 17.42 8.57 2.06
N LEU A 111 17.50 7.24 2.05
CA LEU A 111 16.30 6.42 2.10
C LEU A 111 15.66 6.51 3.47
N HIS A 112 14.39 6.92 3.48
CA HIS A 112 13.57 6.94 4.67
C HIS A 112 13.24 5.52 5.15
N LYS A 113 13.01 4.58 4.22
CA LYS A 113 12.64 3.20 4.56
C LYS A 113 12.91 2.24 3.39
N VAL A 114 13.24 1.00 3.72
CA VAL A 114 13.20 -0.14 2.79
C VAL A 114 12.23 -1.18 3.34
N ALA A 115 11.32 -1.67 2.50
CA ALA A 115 10.41 -2.74 2.84
C ALA A 115 10.39 -3.80 1.76
N ILE A 116 10.12 -5.04 2.16
CA ILE A 116 9.98 -6.15 1.23
C ILE A 116 8.66 -6.87 1.49
N THR A 117 8.03 -7.28 0.40
CA THR A 117 6.86 -8.15 0.34
C THR A 117 7.27 -9.40 -0.45
N ASN A 118 6.42 -10.44 -0.48
CA ASN A 118 6.74 -11.67 -1.22
C ASN A 118 7.20 -11.44 -2.67
N ASP A 119 6.59 -10.47 -3.35
CA ASP A 119 6.82 -10.24 -4.80
C ASP A 119 7.47 -8.88 -5.10
N TRP A 120 7.72 -8.05 -4.08
CA TRP A 120 8.13 -6.66 -4.27
C TRP A 120 9.14 -6.19 -3.23
N LEU A 121 10.15 -5.48 -3.69
CA LEU A 121 11.02 -4.63 -2.90
C LEU A 121 10.56 -3.18 -3.08
N LEU A 122 10.38 -2.50 -1.95
CA LEU A 122 9.88 -1.14 -1.85
C LEU A 122 10.98 -0.25 -1.26
N LEU A 123 11.48 0.68 -2.07
CA LEU A 123 12.44 1.70 -1.60
C LEU A 123 11.68 3.00 -1.41
N TYR A 124 11.78 3.60 -0.23
CA TYR A 124 11.13 4.86 0.11
C TYR A 124 12.17 5.96 0.27
N PRO A 125 12.48 6.72 -0.79
CA PRO A 125 13.26 7.95 -0.67
C PRO A 125 12.60 9.00 0.23
N SER A 126 11.27 9.00 0.31
CA SER A 126 10.51 9.90 1.16
C SER A 126 9.24 9.22 1.71
N LYS A 127 8.47 9.93 2.54
CA LYS A 127 7.17 9.43 3.03
C LYS A 127 6.09 9.37 1.95
N MET A 128 6.28 10.07 0.82
CA MET A 128 5.28 10.22 -0.23
C MET A 128 5.63 9.43 -1.51
N LEU A 129 6.89 9.03 -1.68
CA LEU A 129 7.37 8.34 -2.87
C LEU A 129 7.89 6.95 -2.53
N ALA A 130 7.48 5.97 -3.34
CA ALA A 130 7.94 4.60 -3.26
C ALA A 130 8.37 4.13 -4.65
N ILE A 131 9.53 3.51 -4.72
CA ILE A 131 10.06 2.84 -5.91
C ILE A 131 9.75 1.35 -5.77
N PHE A 132 9.17 0.77 -6.82
CA PHE A 132 8.65 -0.59 -6.83
C PHE A 132 9.52 -1.49 -7.71
N VAL A 133 10.27 -2.39 -7.08
CA VAL A 133 11.09 -3.38 -7.78
C VAL A 133 10.46 -4.75 -7.61
N LYS A 134 10.12 -5.42 -8.72
CA LYS A 134 9.59 -6.79 -8.69
C LYS A 134 10.71 -7.77 -8.36
N THR A 135 10.59 -8.48 -7.25
CA THR A 135 11.64 -9.42 -6.81
C THR A 135 11.73 -10.64 -7.71
N ASN A 136 10.61 -11.04 -8.30
CA ASN A 136 10.48 -12.15 -9.24
C ASN A 136 11.04 -11.86 -10.65
N GLU A 137 11.34 -10.60 -10.97
CA GLU A 137 12.04 -10.22 -12.20
C GLU A 137 13.56 -10.07 -11.97
N VAL A 138 14.02 -10.21 -10.72
CA VAL A 138 15.44 -10.14 -10.33
C VAL A 138 15.94 -11.58 -10.12
N SER A 139 17.14 -11.89 -10.64
CA SER A 139 17.76 -13.20 -10.40
C SER A 139 17.99 -13.42 -8.90
N ALA A 140 17.91 -14.67 -8.44
CA ALA A 140 18.11 -15.01 -7.03
C ALA A 140 19.48 -14.53 -6.49
N GLU A 141 20.52 -14.60 -7.33
CA GLU A 141 21.86 -14.12 -7.02
C GLU A 141 21.89 -12.59 -6.81
N ASN A 142 21.29 -11.82 -7.72
CA ASN A 142 21.23 -10.36 -7.59
C ASN A 142 20.40 -9.95 -6.36
N LEU A 143 19.38 -10.73 -6.00
CA LEU A 143 18.58 -10.51 -4.79
C LEU A 143 19.39 -10.71 -3.51
N GLU A 144 20.22 -11.75 -3.44
CA GLU A 144 21.11 -11.98 -2.31
C GLU A 144 22.20 -10.91 -2.23
N GLN A 145 22.81 -10.53 -3.35
CA GLN A 145 23.75 -9.40 -3.41
C GLN A 145 23.11 -8.10 -2.89
N LEU A 146 21.87 -7.83 -3.28
CA LEU A 146 21.13 -6.66 -2.83
C LEU A 146 20.84 -6.69 -1.32
N LYS A 147 20.50 -7.85 -0.76
CA LYS A 147 20.35 -8.02 0.70
C LYS A 147 21.67 -7.79 1.43
N HIS A 148 22.78 -8.29 0.87
CA HIS A 148 24.11 -8.05 1.41
C HIS A 148 24.48 -6.56 1.38
N LEU A 149 24.19 -5.85 0.29
CA LEU A 149 24.37 -4.40 0.19
C LEU A 149 23.57 -3.65 1.26
N PHE A 150 22.29 -3.98 1.45
CA PHE A 150 21.47 -3.35 2.49
C PHE A 150 22.02 -3.59 3.90
N LYS A 151 22.53 -4.80 4.16
CA LYS A 151 23.15 -5.14 5.45
C LYS A 151 24.45 -4.37 5.67
N ALA A 152 25.29 -4.25 4.63
CA ALA A 152 26.55 -3.50 4.68
C ALA A 152 26.31 -2.01 4.95
N GLN A 153 25.25 -1.45 4.37
CA GLN A 153 24.84 -0.05 4.57
C GLN A 153 24.02 0.19 5.86
N GLY A 154 23.83 -0.84 6.70
CA GLY A 154 23.07 -0.73 7.96
C GLY A 154 21.56 -0.48 7.78
N ILE A 155 21.02 -0.73 6.59
CA ILE A 155 19.61 -0.49 6.28
C ILE A 155 18.74 -1.62 6.84
N LYS A 156 17.77 -1.26 7.69
CA LYS A 156 16.79 -2.21 8.24
C LYS A 156 15.68 -2.49 7.23
N ILE A 157 15.57 -3.73 6.79
CA ILE A 157 14.50 -4.18 5.88
C ILE A 157 13.25 -4.53 6.69
N GLN A 158 12.12 -3.87 6.39
CA GLN A 158 10.84 -4.18 7.02
C GLN A 158 10.06 -5.20 6.17
N GLN A 159 9.72 -6.34 6.77
CA GLN A 159 8.86 -7.34 6.15
C GLN A 159 7.39 -6.90 6.26
N ILE A 160 6.72 -6.76 5.12
CA ILE A 160 5.27 -6.54 5.05
C ILE A 160 4.65 -7.90 4.71
N LYS A 161 4.01 -8.51 5.71
CA LYS A 161 3.22 -9.73 5.55
C LYS A 161 1.85 -9.43 4.93
#